data_AF-A0A0A1HPS8-F1
#
_entry.id   AF-A0A0A1HPS8-F1
#
_cell.length_a   1.000
_cell.length_b   1.000
_cell.length_c   1.000
_cell.angle_alpha   90.00
_cell.angle_beta   90.00
_cell.angle_gamma   90.00
#
_symmetry.space_group_name_H-M   'P 1'
#
loop_
_entity.id
_entity.type
_entity.pdbx_description
1 polymer ?
#
loop_
_entity_poly.entity_id
_entity_poly.type
_entity_poly.pdbx_seq_one_letter_code
_entity_poly.pdbx_strand_id
1 'polypeptide(L)'
;MSTKEQDVVLAKNRLAEFKSSYIDAITQYVLKTQGGWDSAVATSSLLDIQRKGAEYYNFCEEFVGNSSLLGAHGDGLWAQGFAEDCYAILQTMPQHFSLLQAGFERLNINGSYRPSSTEYANMQRLCKKYLKAPLIRSLRQSLVENSLPTYGLDNREGFTLTSGVRIVISFGFGVVFLIAIIAIAIFLPNPTDFQYIIFRLVASLSAAGVVAVMSGFIEIKFGGWLRAGGALAVFAAVFWTNPAEKIMGEKPSESVPQQHVPAPPSVPSQPKLEYRKVSKHIKDYRPDTNVDVATIELEYVEVSGLGDAYLEKKINSQIQHRIGVNESFDGTEDRIMHIKSARIDGGVLSVVAEGYFYGHNAAGAHNEVISLNINVRNGEPVEFKDLFRSGYVEKINTMASTELTKTIPGNWFQTVSDNQCYYFDNSYLYLCFSEYEAAAGANGIVTVRLSLDDLRGLVSLNGPLAYIL
;
A
#
# COMPACT_ATOMS: atom_id res chain seq x y z
N MET A 1 -24.53 -9.18 -5.22
CA MET A 1 -23.16 -9.07 -5.75
C MET A 1 -23.30 -8.69 -7.21
N SER A 2 -22.95 -7.45 -7.57
CA SER A 2 -22.97 -6.99 -8.95
C SER A 2 -21.79 -7.60 -9.72
N THR A 3 -21.95 -7.83 -11.02
CA THR A 3 -20.81 -8.17 -11.89
C THR A 3 -19.96 -6.92 -12.13
N LYS A 4 -18.68 -7.09 -12.49
CA LYS A 4 -17.78 -5.99 -12.85
C LYS A 4 -18.37 -5.09 -13.96
N GLU A 5 -19.14 -5.69 -14.87
CA GLU A 5 -19.86 -4.98 -15.94
C GLU A 5 -21.04 -4.16 -15.38
N GLN A 6 -21.74 -4.67 -14.35
CA GLN A 6 -22.80 -3.92 -13.67
C GLN A 6 -22.24 -2.74 -12.87
N ASP A 7 -21.08 -2.87 -12.24
CA ASP A 7 -20.41 -1.76 -11.53
C ASP A 7 -20.00 -0.63 -12.49
N VAL A 8 -19.54 -1.00 -13.68
CA VAL A 8 -19.22 -0.07 -14.76
C VAL A 8 -20.47 0.64 -15.29
N VAL A 9 -21.56 -0.08 -15.50
CA VAL A 9 -22.83 0.51 -15.93
C VAL A 9 -23.38 1.46 -14.87
N LEU A 10 -23.31 1.09 -13.59
CA LEU A 10 -23.69 1.94 -12.47
C LEU A 10 -22.86 3.23 -12.43
N ALA A 11 -21.55 3.13 -12.63
CA ALA A 11 -20.68 4.30 -12.70
C ALA A 11 -21.01 5.21 -13.89
N LYS A 12 -21.30 4.65 -15.07
CA LYS A 12 -21.72 5.45 -16.24
C LYS A 12 -23.06 6.15 -16.00
N ASN A 13 -24.03 5.47 -15.40
CA ASN A 13 -25.31 6.09 -15.03
C ASN A 13 -25.10 7.24 -14.04
N ARG A 14 -24.25 7.02 -13.03
CA ARG A 14 -23.94 8.04 -12.03
C ARG A 14 -23.21 9.26 -12.62
N LEU A 15 -22.29 9.04 -13.56
CA LEU A 15 -21.63 10.11 -14.31
C LEU A 15 -22.66 10.94 -15.11
N ALA A 16 -23.65 10.29 -15.72
CA ALA A 16 -24.72 10.98 -16.45
C ALA A 16 -25.62 11.80 -15.51
N GLU A 17 -25.93 11.30 -14.31
CA GLU A 17 -26.67 12.05 -13.29
C GLU A 17 -25.91 13.32 -12.86
N PHE A 18 -24.61 13.20 -12.55
CA PHE A 18 -23.79 14.36 -12.19
C PHE A 18 -23.71 15.37 -13.34
N LYS A 19 -23.56 14.89 -14.58
CA LYS A 19 -23.60 15.75 -15.77
C LYS A 19 -24.92 16.52 -15.85
N SER A 20 -26.06 15.84 -15.68
CA SER A 20 -27.37 16.48 -15.72
C SER A 20 -27.50 17.56 -14.64
N SER A 21 -27.13 17.25 -13.40
CA SER A 21 -27.15 18.19 -12.28
C SER A 21 -26.29 19.43 -12.54
N TYR A 22 -25.10 19.24 -13.11
CA TYR A 22 -24.19 20.31 -13.49
C TYR A 22 -24.78 21.22 -14.59
N ILE A 23 -25.36 20.64 -15.64
CA ILE A 23 -26.01 21.41 -16.71
C ILE A 23 -27.24 22.16 -16.19
N ASP A 24 -28.01 21.56 -15.29
CA ASP A 24 -29.13 22.22 -14.64
C ASP A 24 -28.66 23.43 -13.82
N ALA A 25 -27.53 23.32 -13.11
CA ALA A 25 -26.96 24.45 -12.37
C ALA A 25 -26.61 25.63 -13.27
N ILE A 26 -25.98 25.37 -14.42
CA ILE A 26 -25.66 26.39 -15.42
C ILE A 26 -26.96 27.02 -15.95
N THR A 27 -27.95 26.19 -16.29
CA THR A 27 -29.25 26.64 -16.79
C THR A 27 -29.94 27.55 -15.77
N GLN A 28 -29.95 27.16 -14.50
CA GLN A 28 -30.54 27.95 -13.42
C GLN A 28 -29.80 29.28 -13.20
N TYR A 29 -28.47 29.29 -13.28
CA TYR A 29 -27.69 30.52 -13.23
C TYR A 29 -28.08 31.48 -14.36
N VAL A 30 -28.16 30.98 -15.60
CA VAL A 30 -28.56 31.79 -16.76
C VAL A 30 -29.97 32.35 -16.58
N LEU A 31 -30.95 31.51 -16.26
CA LEU A 31 -32.35 31.94 -16.10
C LEU A 31 -32.51 33.01 -15.00
N LYS A 32 -31.81 32.85 -13.88
CA LYS A 32 -31.89 33.78 -12.74
C LYS A 32 -31.14 35.09 -12.98
N THR A 33 -30.16 35.11 -13.88
CA THR A 33 -29.32 36.29 -14.17
C THR A 33 -29.72 37.04 -15.44
N GLN A 34 -30.63 36.48 -16.26
CA GLN A 34 -31.20 37.15 -17.44
C GLN A 34 -32.20 38.28 -17.09
N GLY A 35 -32.78 38.27 -15.89
CA GLY A 35 -33.74 39.26 -15.42
C GLY A 35 -33.10 40.44 -14.66
N GLY A 36 -33.81 40.95 -13.64
CA GLY A 36 -33.26 41.94 -12.72
C GLY A 36 -32.04 41.39 -11.98
N TRP A 37 -30.93 42.14 -11.97
CA TRP A 37 -29.68 41.70 -11.37
C TRP A 37 -29.78 41.65 -9.84
N ASP A 38 -29.67 40.44 -9.28
CA ASP A 38 -29.54 40.19 -7.85
C ASP A 38 -28.20 39.49 -7.57
N SER A 39 -27.31 40.21 -6.86
CA SER A 39 -25.96 39.74 -6.56
C SER A 39 -25.94 38.50 -5.64
N ALA A 40 -26.89 38.39 -4.71
CA ALA A 40 -26.96 37.25 -3.79
C ALA A 40 -27.44 35.99 -4.51
N VAL A 41 -28.43 36.14 -5.41
CA VAL A 41 -28.91 35.04 -6.26
C VAL A 41 -27.84 34.61 -7.26
N ALA A 42 -27.12 35.56 -7.87
CA ALA A 42 -26.01 35.26 -8.77
C ALA A 42 -24.86 34.54 -8.05
N THR A 43 -24.50 34.97 -6.84
CA THR A 43 -23.45 34.35 -6.01
C THR A 43 -23.81 32.92 -5.65
N SER A 44 -24.99 32.70 -5.08
CA SER A 44 -25.44 31.36 -4.69
C SER A 44 -25.54 30.40 -5.89
N SER A 45 -26.02 30.88 -7.03
CA SER A 45 -26.14 30.06 -8.25
C SER A 45 -24.77 29.76 -8.88
N LEU A 46 -23.80 30.69 -8.81
CA LEU A 46 -22.44 30.46 -9.29
C LEU A 46 -21.67 29.46 -8.42
N LEU A 47 -21.83 29.53 -7.09
CA LEU A 47 -21.26 28.54 -6.16
C LEU A 47 -21.89 27.16 -6.36
N ASP A 48 -23.18 27.08 -6.73
CA ASP A 48 -23.81 25.81 -7.09
C ASP A 48 -23.23 25.22 -8.38
N ILE A 49 -22.92 26.05 -9.39
CA ILE A 49 -22.18 25.62 -10.59
C ILE A 49 -20.81 25.08 -10.22
N GLN A 50 -20.06 25.78 -9.36
CA GLN A 50 -18.73 25.34 -8.93
C GLN A 50 -18.80 23.97 -8.25
N ARG A 51 -19.73 23.80 -7.29
CA ARG A 51 -19.93 22.55 -6.55
C ARG A 51 -20.29 21.40 -7.47
N LYS A 52 -21.33 21.56 -8.29
CA LYS A 52 -21.81 20.47 -9.18
C LYS A 52 -20.86 20.19 -10.33
N GLY A 53 -20.13 21.20 -10.81
CA GLY A 53 -19.02 21.02 -11.73
C GLY A 53 -17.94 20.14 -11.11
N ALA A 54 -17.49 20.47 -9.89
CA ALA A 54 -16.50 19.67 -9.17
C ALA A 54 -16.97 18.23 -8.95
N GLU A 55 -18.22 18.00 -8.53
CA GLU A 55 -18.79 16.65 -8.39
C GLU A 55 -18.70 15.86 -9.70
N TYR A 56 -19.04 16.47 -10.84
CA TYR A 56 -18.98 15.83 -12.15
C TYR A 56 -17.54 15.48 -12.59
N TYR A 57 -16.60 16.44 -12.53
CA TYR A 57 -15.22 16.22 -12.96
C TYR A 57 -14.48 15.25 -12.02
N ASN A 58 -14.65 15.40 -10.70
CA ASN A 58 -13.98 14.56 -9.71
C ASN A 58 -14.47 13.12 -9.74
N PHE A 59 -15.77 12.90 -9.93
CA PHE A 59 -16.30 11.55 -10.06
C PHE A 59 -15.67 10.80 -11.24
N CYS A 60 -15.51 11.48 -12.39
CA CYS A 60 -14.86 10.87 -13.55
C CYS A 60 -13.37 10.57 -13.28
N GLU A 61 -12.65 11.51 -12.66
CA GLU A 61 -11.24 11.35 -12.30
C GLU A 61 -11.01 10.17 -11.34
N GLU A 62 -11.83 10.07 -10.30
CA GLU A 62 -11.76 9.00 -9.29
C GLU A 62 -12.11 7.65 -9.92
N PHE A 63 -13.15 7.61 -10.75
CA PHE A 63 -13.55 6.40 -11.45
C PHE A 63 -12.44 5.90 -12.39
N VAL A 64 -11.76 6.78 -13.13
CA VAL A 64 -10.59 6.40 -13.95
C VAL A 64 -9.48 5.83 -13.07
N GLY A 65 -9.14 6.50 -11.96
CA GLY A 65 -8.12 6.04 -11.02
C GLY A 65 -8.40 4.63 -10.48
N ASN A 66 -9.66 4.34 -10.16
CA ASN A 66 -10.10 3.07 -9.59
C ASN A 66 -10.42 1.99 -10.67
N SER A 67 -10.50 2.36 -11.95
CA SER A 67 -10.93 1.46 -13.05
C SER A 67 -10.02 0.24 -13.26
N SER A 68 -8.74 0.34 -12.87
CA SER A 68 -7.78 -0.77 -12.91
C SER A 68 -8.16 -1.90 -11.93
N LEU A 69 -8.72 -1.54 -10.77
CA LEU A 69 -9.19 -2.47 -9.74
C LEU A 69 -10.44 -3.24 -10.18
N LEU A 70 -11.24 -2.65 -11.08
CA LEU A 70 -12.46 -3.25 -11.62
C LEU A 70 -12.20 -4.20 -12.80
N GLY A 71 -10.95 -4.39 -13.21
CA GLY A 71 -10.60 -5.24 -14.36
C GLY A 71 -11.02 -4.67 -15.73
N ALA A 72 -11.37 -3.38 -15.78
CA ALA A 72 -11.93 -2.74 -16.96
C ALA A 72 -10.91 -2.57 -18.11
N HIS A 73 -9.63 -2.83 -17.85
CA HIS A 73 -8.58 -2.87 -18.87
C HIS A 73 -8.53 -4.20 -19.66
N GLY A 74 -9.39 -5.18 -19.33
CA GLY A 74 -9.48 -6.46 -20.04
C GLY A 74 -10.20 -6.39 -21.39
N ASP A 75 -10.98 -5.34 -21.64
CA ASP A 75 -11.70 -5.10 -22.90
C ASP A 75 -11.20 -3.79 -23.55
N GLY A 76 -10.44 -3.93 -24.64
CA GLY A 76 -9.83 -2.81 -25.35
C GLY A 76 -10.85 -1.86 -26.00
N LEU A 77 -12.02 -2.35 -26.40
CA LEU A 77 -13.08 -1.52 -26.99
C LEU A 77 -13.72 -0.64 -25.92
N TRP A 78 -13.97 -1.21 -24.74
CA TRP A 78 -14.52 -0.45 -23.62
C TRP A 78 -13.55 0.63 -23.14
N ALA A 79 -12.27 0.28 -22.96
CA ALA A 79 -11.26 1.23 -22.49
C ALA A 79 -11.05 2.39 -23.48
N GLN A 80 -11.14 2.11 -24.78
CA GLN A 80 -11.12 3.15 -25.80
C GLN A 80 -12.36 4.04 -25.72
N GLY A 81 -13.57 3.46 -25.67
CA GLY A 81 -14.80 4.25 -25.56
C GLY A 81 -14.85 5.13 -24.31
N PHE A 82 -14.33 4.64 -23.19
CA PHE A 82 -14.25 5.44 -21.97
C PHE A 82 -13.15 6.52 -22.03
N ALA A 83 -12.06 6.29 -22.75
CA ALA A 83 -11.09 7.34 -23.04
C ALA A 83 -11.69 8.45 -23.92
N GLU A 84 -12.58 8.11 -24.86
CA GLU A 84 -13.34 9.07 -25.66
C GLU A 84 -14.31 9.90 -24.78
N ASP A 85 -14.98 9.27 -23.81
CA ASP A 85 -15.79 9.96 -22.79
C ASP A 85 -14.94 10.95 -21.98
N CYS A 86 -13.79 10.52 -21.46
CA CYS A 86 -12.85 11.37 -20.72
C CYS A 86 -12.35 12.55 -21.57
N TYR A 87 -12.07 12.31 -22.85
CA TYR A 87 -11.64 13.35 -23.77
C TYR A 87 -12.72 14.41 -23.95
N ALA A 88 -13.98 14.00 -24.16
CA ALA A 88 -15.10 14.92 -24.28
C ALA A 88 -15.30 15.76 -23.01
N ILE A 89 -15.08 15.18 -21.82
CA ILE A 89 -15.14 15.89 -20.54
C ILE A 89 -14.01 16.91 -20.41
N LEU A 90 -12.77 16.50 -20.68
CA LEU A 90 -11.61 17.41 -20.59
C LEU A 90 -11.74 18.57 -21.60
N GLN A 91 -12.38 18.36 -22.74
CA GLN A 91 -12.65 19.42 -23.73
C GLN A 91 -13.60 20.50 -23.22
N THR A 92 -14.46 20.23 -22.23
CA THR A 92 -15.38 21.24 -21.68
C THR A 92 -14.78 22.05 -20.52
N MET A 93 -13.61 21.64 -20.00
CA MET A 93 -12.97 22.33 -18.87
C MET A 93 -12.66 23.81 -19.14
N PRO A 94 -12.10 24.21 -20.30
CA PRO A 94 -11.84 25.63 -20.59
C PRO A 94 -13.06 26.53 -20.39
N GLN A 95 -14.21 26.11 -20.91
CA GLN A 95 -15.46 26.88 -20.81
C GLN A 95 -15.96 26.92 -19.37
N HIS A 96 -15.83 25.82 -18.63
CA HIS A 96 -16.23 25.76 -17.22
C HIS A 96 -15.42 26.74 -16.36
N PHE A 97 -14.09 26.70 -16.45
CA PHE A 97 -13.25 27.57 -15.63
C PHE A 97 -13.28 29.03 -16.10
N SER A 98 -13.52 29.29 -17.39
CA SER A 98 -13.79 30.63 -17.90
C SER A 98 -15.10 31.21 -17.34
N LEU A 99 -16.16 30.40 -17.24
CA LEU A 99 -17.42 30.80 -16.61
C LEU A 99 -17.23 31.15 -15.12
N LEU A 100 -16.51 30.29 -14.38
CA LEU A 100 -16.21 30.54 -12.97
C LEU A 100 -15.37 31.81 -12.80
N GLN A 101 -14.32 31.98 -13.61
CA GLN A 101 -13.50 33.18 -13.59
C GLN A 101 -14.33 34.46 -13.76
N ALA A 102 -15.11 34.53 -14.85
CA ALA A 102 -15.93 35.69 -15.14
C ALA A 102 -16.96 35.98 -14.04
N GLY A 103 -17.55 34.93 -13.46
CA GLY A 103 -18.51 35.05 -12.36
C GLY A 103 -17.87 35.54 -11.06
N PHE A 104 -16.72 34.99 -10.67
CA PHE A 104 -15.99 35.36 -9.46
C PHE A 104 -15.50 36.81 -9.54
N GLU A 105 -14.97 37.22 -10.69
CA GLU A 105 -14.53 38.60 -10.95
C GLU A 105 -15.72 39.58 -10.88
N ARG A 106 -16.84 39.26 -11.53
CA ARG A 106 -18.02 40.13 -11.56
C ARG A 106 -18.67 40.31 -10.18
N LEU A 107 -18.64 39.27 -9.34
CA LEU A 107 -19.26 39.26 -8.02
C LEU A 107 -18.29 39.59 -6.88
N ASN A 108 -17.01 39.83 -7.20
CA ASN A 108 -15.95 40.10 -6.24
C ASN A 108 -15.86 39.02 -5.14
N ILE A 109 -15.97 37.74 -5.55
CA ILE A 109 -15.90 36.59 -4.64
C ILE A 109 -14.42 36.26 -4.39
N ASN A 110 -14.00 36.29 -3.12
CA ASN A 110 -12.67 35.84 -2.71
C ASN A 110 -12.62 34.32 -2.65
N GLY A 111 -11.68 33.71 -3.37
CA GLY A 111 -11.45 32.26 -3.36
C GLY A 111 -10.75 31.76 -4.62
N SER A 112 -10.21 30.54 -4.56
CA SER A 112 -9.69 29.87 -5.76
C SER A 112 -10.80 29.05 -6.41
N TYR A 113 -10.97 29.26 -7.72
CA TYR A 113 -11.81 28.44 -8.59
C TYR A 113 -10.97 27.60 -9.56
N ARG A 114 -9.64 27.76 -9.54
CA ARG A 114 -8.73 27.06 -10.46
C ARG A 114 -8.26 25.74 -9.87
N PRO A 115 -8.11 24.70 -10.71
CA PRO A 115 -7.64 23.40 -10.27
C PRO A 115 -6.14 23.43 -9.94
N SER A 116 -5.70 22.45 -9.15
CA SER A 116 -4.29 22.22 -8.85
C SER A 116 -3.52 21.68 -10.07
N SER A 117 -2.19 21.75 -10.04
CA SER A 117 -1.34 21.36 -11.18
C SER A 117 -1.44 19.87 -11.55
N THR A 118 -1.82 19.01 -10.61
CA THR A 118 -1.95 17.55 -10.79
C THR A 118 -3.40 17.07 -10.93
N GLU A 119 -4.37 17.97 -10.85
CA GLU A 119 -5.79 17.62 -10.92
C GLU A 119 -6.17 17.06 -12.29
N TYR A 120 -7.08 16.09 -12.30
CA TYR A 120 -7.58 15.45 -13.52
C TYR A 120 -6.52 14.67 -14.33
N ALA A 121 -5.41 14.30 -13.70
CA ALA A 121 -4.31 13.62 -14.35
C ALA A 121 -4.65 12.19 -14.81
N ASN A 122 -5.57 11.49 -14.14
CA ASN A 122 -5.97 10.13 -14.53
C ASN A 122 -6.77 10.15 -15.83
N MET A 123 -7.77 11.03 -15.95
CA MET A 123 -8.51 11.21 -17.22
C MET A 123 -7.55 11.54 -18.37
N GLN A 124 -6.57 12.41 -18.13
CA GLN A 124 -5.55 12.77 -19.11
C GLN A 124 -4.68 11.57 -19.54
N ARG A 125 -4.20 10.78 -18.59
CA ARG A 125 -3.40 9.56 -18.86
C ARG A 125 -4.21 8.54 -19.66
N LEU A 126 -5.48 8.35 -19.32
CA LEU A 126 -6.36 7.43 -20.02
C LEU A 126 -6.54 7.86 -21.49
N CYS A 127 -6.80 9.15 -21.72
CA CYS A 127 -6.84 9.71 -23.07
C CYS A 127 -5.54 9.43 -23.82
N LYS A 128 -4.39 9.77 -23.22
CA LYS A 128 -3.07 9.58 -23.83
C LYS A 128 -2.76 8.12 -24.16
N LYS A 129 -3.27 7.18 -23.35
CA LYS A 129 -3.05 5.75 -23.51
C LYS A 129 -3.84 5.14 -24.68
N TYR A 130 -5.09 5.58 -24.89
CA TYR A 130 -6.00 4.93 -25.83
C TYR A 130 -6.37 5.76 -27.07
N LEU A 131 -6.13 7.08 -27.08
CA LEU A 131 -6.50 7.94 -28.20
C LEU A 131 -5.32 8.30 -29.10
N LYS A 132 -5.64 8.73 -30.33
CA LYS A 132 -4.64 9.09 -31.34
C LYS A 132 -3.89 10.38 -30.98
N ALA A 133 -2.59 10.42 -31.27
CA ALA A 133 -1.72 11.55 -30.98
C ALA A 133 -2.20 12.95 -31.46
N PRO A 134 -2.90 13.11 -32.60
CA PRO A 134 -3.46 14.42 -32.99
C PRO A 134 -4.50 14.95 -32.00
N LEU A 135 -5.39 14.08 -31.49
CA LEU A 135 -6.41 14.45 -30.51
C LEU A 135 -5.75 14.92 -29.21
N ILE A 136 -4.73 14.19 -28.75
CA ILE A 136 -3.98 14.53 -27.53
C ILE A 136 -3.23 15.85 -27.66
N ARG A 137 -2.64 16.13 -28.83
CA ARG A 137 -1.99 17.43 -29.10
C ARG A 137 -2.99 18.58 -29.05
N SER A 138 -4.15 18.41 -29.68
CA SER A 138 -5.22 19.41 -29.67
C SER A 138 -5.76 19.66 -28.26
N LEU A 139 -6.01 18.60 -27.48
CA LEU A 139 -6.46 18.72 -26.10
C LEU A 139 -5.41 19.44 -25.24
N ARG A 140 -4.15 19.00 -25.31
CA ARG A 140 -3.05 19.63 -24.57
C ARG A 140 -2.93 21.12 -24.90
N GLN A 141 -2.99 21.47 -26.18
CA GLN A 141 -2.93 22.86 -26.62
C GLN A 141 -4.06 23.69 -26.00
N SER A 142 -5.30 23.19 -26.08
CA SER A 142 -6.47 23.84 -25.49
C SER A 142 -6.34 24.04 -23.98
N LEU A 143 -5.79 23.07 -23.24
CA LEU A 143 -5.59 23.19 -21.80
C LEU A 143 -4.51 24.23 -21.45
N VAL A 144 -3.38 24.20 -22.16
CA VAL A 144 -2.28 25.16 -21.96
C VAL A 144 -2.73 26.60 -22.26
N GLU A 145 -3.43 26.82 -23.37
CA GLU A 145 -3.96 28.14 -23.76
C GLU A 145 -4.91 28.72 -22.71
N ASN A 146 -5.58 27.87 -21.93
CA ASN A 146 -6.51 28.25 -20.87
C ASN A 146 -5.90 28.15 -19.46
N SER A 147 -4.58 27.98 -19.34
CA SER A 147 -3.88 27.85 -18.05
C SER A 147 -4.42 26.70 -17.17
N LEU A 148 -4.79 25.57 -17.79
CA LEU A 148 -5.32 24.38 -17.13
C LEU A 148 -4.25 23.25 -17.03
N PRO A 149 -4.39 22.32 -16.06
CA PRO A 149 -3.37 21.30 -15.79
C PRO A 149 -3.20 20.31 -16.94
N THR A 150 -1.95 19.96 -17.25
CA THR A 150 -1.58 18.96 -18.27
C THR A 150 -0.72 17.82 -17.71
N TYR A 151 -0.65 17.68 -16.38
CA TYR A 151 0.28 16.77 -15.71
C TYR A 151 0.18 15.31 -16.20
N GLY A 152 -1.04 14.79 -16.40
CA GLY A 152 -1.24 13.42 -16.90
C GLY A 152 -0.91 13.24 -18.38
N LEU A 153 -0.95 14.33 -19.17
CA LEU A 153 -0.50 14.34 -20.56
C LEU A 153 1.02 14.42 -20.68
N ASP A 154 1.69 15.08 -19.74
CA ASP A 154 3.12 15.35 -19.80
C ASP A 154 3.96 14.27 -19.10
N ASN A 155 3.44 13.65 -18.03
CA ASN A 155 4.17 12.65 -17.24
C ASN A 155 3.72 11.22 -17.57
N ARG A 156 4.61 10.23 -17.40
CA ARG A 156 4.30 8.79 -17.56
C ARG A 156 4.06 8.15 -16.20
N GLU A 157 3.20 7.13 -16.15
CA GLU A 157 3.10 6.23 -14.98
C GLU A 157 4.42 5.48 -14.76
N GLY A 158 4.70 5.09 -13.50
CA GLY A 158 5.84 4.24 -13.18
C GLY A 158 5.79 2.93 -13.98
N PHE A 159 6.93 2.51 -14.52
CA PHE A 159 7.04 1.34 -15.39
C PHE A 159 6.63 0.06 -14.65
N THR A 160 5.59 -0.63 -15.12
CA THR A 160 5.26 -2.01 -14.74
C THR A 160 5.24 -2.89 -15.98
N LEU A 161 5.98 -4.00 -15.97
CA LEU A 161 6.04 -4.93 -17.11
C LEU A 161 4.66 -5.54 -17.37
N THR A 162 4.19 -5.55 -18.62
CA THR A 162 2.90 -6.19 -18.95
C THR A 162 2.97 -7.70 -18.72
N SER A 163 1.84 -8.34 -18.40
CA SER A 163 1.79 -9.79 -18.12
C SER A 163 2.29 -10.64 -19.30
N GLY A 164 2.03 -10.22 -20.55
CA GLY A 164 2.52 -10.92 -21.75
C GLY A 164 4.04 -10.85 -21.93
N VAL A 165 4.66 -9.70 -21.65
CA VAL A 165 6.13 -9.54 -21.74
C VAL A 165 6.83 -10.36 -20.67
N ARG A 166 6.26 -10.45 -19.46
CA ARG A 166 6.76 -11.32 -18.39
C ARG A 166 6.76 -12.80 -18.80
N ILE A 167 5.71 -13.26 -19.48
CA ILE A 167 5.62 -14.65 -19.95
C ILE A 167 6.70 -14.96 -21.00
N VAL A 168 6.89 -14.08 -21.98
CA VAL A 168 7.87 -14.28 -23.06
C VAL A 168 9.30 -14.29 -22.53
N ILE A 169 9.64 -13.35 -21.64
CA ILE A 169 10.99 -13.27 -21.03
C ILE A 169 11.29 -14.55 -20.25
N SER A 170 10.35 -15.02 -19.44
CA SER A 170 10.57 -16.19 -18.60
C SER A 170 10.57 -17.51 -19.38
N PHE A 171 9.78 -17.63 -20.45
CA PHE A 171 9.86 -18.78 -21.37
C PHE A 171 11.21 -18.83 -22.10
N GLY A 172 11.67 -17.68 -22.62
CA GLY A 172 12.97 -17.56 -23.26
C GLY A 172 14.12 -17.92 -22.32
N PHE A 173 14.05 -17.46 -21.07
CA PHE A 173 15.02 -17.79 -20.03
C PHE A 173 15.07 -19.32 -19.77
N GLY A 174 13.92 -19.98 -19.60
CA GLY A 174 13.86 -21.42 -19.36
C GLY A 174 14.43 -22.27 -20.50
N VAL A 175 14.09 -21.93 -21.75
CA VAL A 175 14.56 -22.67 -22.94
C VAL A 175 16.07 -22.56 -23.12
N VAL A 176 16.64 -21.37 -22.95
CA VAL A 176 18.08 -21.14 -23.10
C VAL A 176 18.88 -21.95 -22.08
N PHE A 177 18.45 -21.96 -20.82
CA PHE A 177 19.15 -22.70 -19.77
C PHE A 177 19.03 -24.22 -19.93
N LEU A 178 17.88 -24.73 -20.39
CA LEU A 178 17.72 -26.14 -20.69
C LEU A 178 18.67 -26.61 -21.80
N ILE A 179 18.79 -25.83 -22.87
CA ILE A 179 19.73 -26.10 -23.97
C ILE A 179 21.18 -26.10 -23.47
N ALA A 180 21.54 -25.12 -22.61
CA ALA A 180 22.87 -25.04 -22.04
C ALA A 180 23.22 -26.27 -21.17
N ILE A 181 22.29 -26.77 -20.35
CA ILE A 181 22.51 -27.96 -19.52
C ILE A 181 22.70 -29.21 -20.39
N ILE A 182 21.89 -29.39 -21.45
CA ILE A 182 22.02 -30.51 -22.38
C ILE A 182 23.38 -30.47 -23.09
N ALA A 183 23.80 -29.29 -23.56
CA ALA A 183 25.11 -29.12 -24.18
C ALA A 183 26.24 -29.49 -23.21
N ILE A 184 26.20 -28.99 -21.98
CA ILE A 184 27.21 -29.27 -20.95
C ILE A 184 27.26 -30.78 -20.63
N ALA A 185 26.12 -31.45 -20.54
CA ALA A 185 26.05 -32.90 -20.28
C ALA A 185 26.68 -33.74 -21.40
N ILE A 186 26.64 -33.27 -22.65
CA ILE A 186 27.27 -33.94 -23.80
C ILE A 186 28.80 -33.74 -23.77
N PHE A 187 29.29 -32.55 -23.39
CA PHE A 187 30.72 -32.23 -23.41
C PHE A 187 31.48 -32.64 -22.12
N LEU A 188 30.78 -32.81 -20.99
CA LEU A 188 31.36 -33.20 -19.70
C LEU A 188 30.64 -34.43 -19.13
N PRO A 189 30.86 -35.63 -19.69
CA PRO A 189 30.16 -36.84 -19.28
C PRO A 189 30.52 -37.33 -17.87
N ASN A 190 31.68 -36.94 -17.33
CA ASN A 190 32.14 -37.28 -15.99
C ASN A 190 32.44 -36.00 -15.18
N PRO A 191 31.41 -35.30 -14.66
CA PRO A 191 31.61 -34.10 -13.87
C PRO A 191 32.24 -34.42 -12.51
N THR A 192 33.02 -33.47 -11.97
CA THR A 192 33.49 -33.52 -10.58
C THR A 192 32.34 -33.27 -9.60
N ASP A 193 32.49 -33.62 -8.32
CA ASP A 193 31.47 -33.41 -7.29
C ASP A 193 30.98 -31.95 -7.22
N PHE A 194 31.91 -31.00 -7.33
CA PHE A 194 31.58 -29.58 -7.40
C PHE A 194 30.77 -29.24 -8.66
N GLN A 195 31.16 -29.75 -9.83
CA GLN A 195 30.44 -29.51 -11.09
C GLN A 195 29.03 -30.10 -11.04
N TYR A 196 28.84 -31.26 -10.43
CA TYR A 196 27.53 -31.88 -10.24
C TYR A 196 26.61 -31.02 -9.37
N ILE A 197 27.12 -30.43 -8.28
CA ILE A 197 26.38 -29.50 -7.42
C ILE A 197 25.94 -28.26 -8.22
N ILE A 198 26.85 -27.70 -9.03
CA ILE A 198 26.55 -26.54 -9.89
C ILE A 198 25.50 -26.89 -10.94
N PHE A 199 25.59 -28.05 -11.61
CA PHE A 199 24.61 -28.47 -12.61
C PHE A 199 23.22 -28.67 -11.99
N ARG A 200 23.15 -29.28 -10.81
CA ARG A 200 21.90 -29.45 -10.05
C ARG A 200 21.28 -28.12 -9.65
N LEU A 201 22.09 -27.16 -9.21
CA LEU A 201 21.64 -25.82 -8.84
C LEU A 201 21.07 -25.08 -10.06
N VAL A 202 21.77 -25.13 -11.20
CA VAL A 202 21.33 -24.46 -12.43
C VAL A 202 20.07 -25.12 -13.01
N ALA A 203 19.97 -26.45 -13.01
CA ALA A 203 18.79 -27.17 -13.47
C ALA A 203 17.54 -26.88 -12.62
N SER A 204 17.69 -26.86 -11.29
CA SER A 204 16.60 -26.55 -10.36
C SER A 204 16.12 -25.09 -10.48
N LEU A 205 17.03 -24.13 -10.62
CA LEU A 205 16.69 -22.72 -10.89
C LEU A 205 15.94 -22.55 -12.22
N SER A 206 16.34 -23.29 -13.25
CA SER A 206 15.71 -23.26 -14.56
C SER A 206 14.28 -23.80 -14.53
N ALA A 207 14.07 -24.96 -13.87
CA ALA A 207 12.76 -25.55 -13.69
C ALA A 207 11.83 -24.64 -12.86
N ALA A 208 12.35 -24.02 -11.81
CA ALA A 208 11.63 -23.05 -10.99
C ALA A 208 11.24 -21.80 -11.78
N GLY A 209 12.16 -21.26 -12.59
CA GLY A 209 11.93 -20.10 -13.44
C GLY A 209 10.80 -20.29 -14.46
N VAL A 210 10.67 -21.49 -15.04
CA VAL A 210 9.56 -21.84 -15.93
C VAL A 210 8.23 -21.88 -15.17
N VAL A 211 8.22 -22.45 -13.96
CA VAL A 211 7.00 -22.60 -13.16
C VAL A 211 6.55 -21.29 -12.50
N ALA A 212 7.45 -20.34 -12.26
CA ALA A 212 7.13 -19.00 -11.75
C ALA A 212 6.13 -18.23 -12.64
N VAL A 213 5.97 -18.68 -13.89
CA VAL A 213 5.12 -18.06 -14.92
C VAL A 213 3.78 -18.78 -15.06
N MET A 214 3.71 -20.04 -14.63
CA MET A 214 2.50 -20.85 -14.76
C MET A 214 1.51 -20.44 -13.68
N SER A 215 0.26 -20.21 -14.07
CA SER A 215 -0.84 -20.03 -13.12
C SER A 215 -1.19 -21.39 -12.51
N GLY A 216 -0.80 -21.60 -11.25
CA GLY A 216 -1.09 -22.81 -10.50
C GLY A 216 -0.34 -22.85 -9.18
N PHE A 217 -0.94 -23.47 -8.16
CA PHE A 217 -0.28 -23.65 -6.86
C PHE A 217 0.24 -25.08 -6.75
N ILE A 218 1.56 -25.24 -6.87
CA ILE A 218 2.24 -26.49 -6.53
C ILE A 218 2.74 -26.34 -5.09
N GLU A 219 2.28 -27.20 -4.20
CA GLU A 219 2.75 -27.22 -2.81
C GLU A 219 3.51 -28.51 -2.56
N ILE A 220 4.76 -28.38 -2.11
CA ILE A 220 5.58 -29.55 -1.75
C ILE A 220 6.10 -29.36 -0.33
N LYS A 221 5.95 -30.41 0.48
CA LYS A 221 6.47 -30.51 1.84
C LYS A 221 7.68 -31.45 1.83
N PHE A 222 8.86 -30.89 2.04
CA PHE A 222 10.09 -31.65 2.24
C PHE A 222 10.39 -31.70 3.74
N GLY A 223 10.09 -32.85 4.35
CA GLY A 223 10.17 -33.01 5.81
C GLY A 223 9.26 -32.04 6.58
N GLY A 224 9.50 -31.88 7.88
CA GLY A 224 8.76 -30.93 8.73
C GLY A 224 9.25 -29.47 8.65
N TRP A 225 10.32 -29.20 7.90
CA TRP A 225 11.08 -27.94 7.97
C TRP A 225 11.00 -27.09 6.69
N LEU A 226 10.65 -27.68 5.54
CA LEU A 226 10.55 -26.96 4.27
C LEU A 226 9.18 -27.16 3.62
N ARG A 227 8.37 -26.10 3.63
CA ARG A 227 7.09 -26.03 2.90
C ARG A 227 7.22 -24.95 1.83
N ALA A 228 7.31 -25.36 0.57
CA ALA A 228 7.55 -24.47 -0.55
C ALA A 228 6.36 -24.51 -1.52
N GLY A 229 6.02 -23.34 -2.07
CA GLY A 229 4.91 -23.14 -3.01
C GLY A 229 5.39 -22.64 -4.38
N GLY A 230 4.66 -22.96 -5.44
CA GLY A 230 4.90 -22.47 -6.79
C GLY A 230 6.30 -22.79 -7.32
N ALA A 231 7.01 -21.78 -7.82
CA ALA A 231 8.38 -21.92 -8.33
C ALA A 231 9.37 -22.47 -7.28
N LEU A 232 9.22 -22.05 -6.01
CA LEU A 232 10.08 -22.50 -4.92
C LEU A 232 9.85 -23.99 -4.61
N ALA A 233 8.61 -24.46 -4.75
CA ALA A 233 8.28 -25.88 -4.60
C ALA A 233 9.02 -26.72 -5.63
N VAL A 234 8.98 -26.29 -6.90
CA VAL A 234 9.61 -26.99 -8.01
C VAL A 234 11.13 -26.90 -7.94
N PHE A 235 11.69 -25.76 -7.53
CA PHE A 235 13.10 -25.64 -7.19
C PHE A 235 13.52 -26.71 -6.18
N ALA A 236 12.82 -26.74 -5.02
CA ALA A 236 13.14 -27.65 -3.94
C ALA A 236 12.99 -29.11 -4.37
N ALA A 237 11.95 -29.42 -5.16
CA ALA A 237 11.73 -30.75 -5.70
C ALA A 237 12.91 -31.22 -6.54
N VAL A 238 13.29 -30.45 -7.55
CA VAL A 238 14.37 -30.82 -8.47
C VAL A 238 15.73 -30.83 -7.78
N PHE A 239 15.98 -29.90 -6.85
CA PHE A 239 17.26 -29.79 -6.17
C PHE A 239 17.51 -30.93 -5.16
N TRP A 240 16.48 -31.36 -4.42
CA TRP A 240 16.62 -32.40 -3.38
C TRP A 240 16.32 -33.82 -3.86
N THR A 241 15.68 -34.02 -5.01
CA THR A 241 15.62 -35.35 -5.64
C THR A 241 16.99 -35.70 -6.21
N ASN A 242 17.84 -36.36 -5.42
CA ASN A 242 19.16 -36.81 -5.84
C ASN A 242 19.18 -38.34 -6.12
N PRO A 243 18.93 -38.80 -7.35
CA PRO A 243 18.95 -40.23 -7.68
C PRO A 243 20.37 -40.83 -7.74
N ALA A 244 21.42 -40.01 -7.81
CA ALA A 244 22.79 -40.48 -8.05
C ALA A 244 23.47 -41.11 -6.82
N GLU A 245 23.05 -40.76 -5.61
CA GLU A 245 23.61 -41.31 -4.37
C GLU A 245 23.34 -42.82 -4.22
N LYS A 246 22.32 -43.34 -4.91
CA LYS A 246 22.02 -44.79 -4.98
C LYS A 246 22.85 -45.56 -6.01
N ILE A 247 23.66 -44.89 -6.82
CA ILE A 247 24.38 -45.49 -7.96
C ILE A 247 25.90 -45.60 -7.68
N MET A 248 26.43 -44.83 -6.73
CA MET A 248 27.86 -44.86 -6.36
C MET A 248 28.04 -45.51 -4.98
N GLY A 249 28.49 -46.76 -4.98
CA GLY A 249 28.52 -47.66 -3.82
C GLY A 249 29.49 -47.32 -2.69
N GLU A 250 29.23 -47.98 -1.56
CA GLU A 250 29.93 -47.95 -0.27
C GLU A 250 31.47 -48.10 -0.35
N LYS A 251 32.17 -47.42 0.56
CA LYS A 251 33.48 -47.86 1.08
C LYS A 251 33.62 -47.54 2.58
N PRO A 252 34.44 -48.33 3.33
CA PRO A 252 34.21 -48.63 4.74
C PRO A 252 35.00 -47.75 5.71
N SER A 253 34.54 -47.82 6.96
CA SER A 253 35.04 -47.21 8.19
C SER A 253 36.56 -47.31 8.41
N GLU A 254 37.16 -46.20 8.84
CA GLU A 254 38.46 -46.17 9.51
C GLU A 254 38.41 -45.32 10.78
N SER A 255 39.21 -45.73 11.76
CA SER A 255 39.13 -45.54 13.21
C SER A 255 39.49 -44.16 13.78
N VAL A 256 38.84 -43.80 14.89
CA VAL A 256 39.11 -42.64 15.78
C VAL A 256 40.41 -42.82 16.57
N PRO A 257 41.20 -41.75 16.79
CA PRO A 257 41.53 -41.38 18.18
C PRO A 257 41.42 -39.87 18.52
N GLN A 258 40.83 -39.65 19.70
CA GLN A 258 41.06 -38.60 20.73
C GLN A 258 40.80 -37.10 20.45
N GLN A 259 39.61 -36.69 20.89
CA GLN A 259 39.32 -35.58 21.83
C GLN A 259 40.06 -34.23 21.64
N HIS A 260 39.40 -33.36 20.88
CA HIS A 260 39.21 -31.96 21.30
C HIS A 260 37.73 -31.80 21.62
N VAL A 261 37.39 -31.40 22.84
CA VAL A 261 36.01 -31.15 23.27
C VAL A 261 35.43 -30.02 22.39
N PRO A 262 34.39 -30.26 21.57
CA PRO A 262 33.65 -29.16 20.98
C PRO A 262 32.88 -28.50 22.12
N ALA A 263 32.95 -27.18 22.20
CA ALA A 263 32.04 -26.37 23.01
C ALA A 263 30.58 -26.84 22.80
N PRO A 264 29.73 -26.76 23.83
CA PRO A 264 28.36 -27.23 23.73
C PRO A 264 27.66 -26.61 22.51
N PRO A 265 26.72 -27.32 21.86
CA PRO A 265 25.98 -26.79 20.72
C PRO A 265 25.41 -25.44 21.12
N SER A 266 25.71 -24.41 20.32
CA SER A 266 25.12 -23.09 20.46
C SER A 266 23.61 -23.25 20.53
N VAL A 267 23.05 -22.90 21.69
CA VAL A 267 21.60 -22.82 21.92
C VAL A 267 20.97 -22.17 20.70
N PRO A 268 19.93 -22.76 20.07
CA PRO A 268 19.23 -22.10 18.97
C PRO A 268 18.84 -20.70 19.47
N SER A 269 19.39 -19.67 18.82
CA SER A 269 19.21 -18.30 19.24
C SER A 269 17.72 -18.00 19.15
N GLN A 270 17.07 -17.86 20.30
CA GLN A 270 15.72 -17.33 20.33
C GLN A 270 15.79 -15.86 19.95
N PRO A 271 14.83 -15.35 19.14
CA PRO A 271 14.79 -13.94 18.83
C PRO A 271 14.63 -13.13 20.12
N LYS A 272 15.46 -12.10 20.27
CA LYS A 272 15.47 -11.18 21.40
C LYS A 272 15.07 -9.79 20.92
N LEU A 273 14.37 -9.08 21.80
CA LEU A 273 14.01 -7.67 21.61
C LEU A 273 14.90 -6.83 22.52
N GLU A 274 15.73 -5.99 21.91
CA GLU A 274 16.61 -5.07 22.61
C GLU A 274 16.02 -3.66 22.57
N TYR A 275 15.69 -3.13 23.74
CA TYR A 275 15.13 -1.79 23.86
C TYR A 275 16.23 -0.74 23.68
N ARG A 276 15.94 0.28 22.87
CA ARG A 276 16.82 1.39 22.53
C ARG A 276 16.09 2.71 22.73
N LYS A 277 16.85 3.77 22.96
CA LYS A 277 16.36 5.14 23.07
C LYS A 277 17.27 6.07 22.29
N VAL A 278 16.68 6.98 21.51
CA VAL A 278 17.34 8.18 21.00
C VAL A 278 16.86 9.35 21.84
N SER A 279 17.79 10.18 22.31
CA SER A 279 17.49 11.45 22.97
C SER A 279 18.34 12.54 22.32
N LYS A 280 17.71 13.60 21.80
CA LYS A 280 18.36 14.77 21.22
C LYS A 280 17.70 16.03 21.77
N HIS A 281 18.52 17.06 21.99
CA HIS A 281 18.08 18.41 22.30
C HIS A 281 18.58 19.32 21.19
N ILE A 282 17.67 19.94 20.45
CA ILE A 282 17.98 20.70 19.24
C ILE A 282 17.47 22.11 19.45
N LYS A 283 18.33 23.11 19.23
CA LYS A 283 17.94 24.51 19.42
C LYS A 283 16.87 24.89 18.39
N ASP A 284 15.81 25.57 18.83
CA ASP A 284 14.89 26.24 17.91
C ASP A 284 15.50 27.58 17.50
N TYR A 285 15.67 27.80 16.20
CA TYR A 285 16.26 29.03 15.66
C TYR A 285 15.21 30.10 15.34
N ARG A 286 13.92 29.81 15.54
CA ARG A 286 12.84 30.74 15.26
C ARG A 286 12.77 31.84 16.32
N PRO A 287 12.69 33.11 15.93
CA PRO A 287 12.65 34.23 16.86
C PRO A 287 11.29 34.43 17.54
N ASP A 288 10.24 33.78 17.04
CA ASP A 288 8.84 33.95 17.44
C ASP A 288 8.31 32.84 18.36
N THR A 289 9.17 31.95 18.85
CA THR A 289 8.77 30.89 19.78
C THR A 289 9.14 31.19 21.23
N ASN A 290 8.33 30.66 22.15
CA ASN A 290 8.62 30.64 23.58
C ASN A 290 9.39 29.39 24.03
N VAL A 291 9.80 28.52 23.10
CA VAL A 291 10.57 27.29 23.36
C VAL A 291 11.95 27.43 22.72
N ASP A 292 13.00 27.44 23.53
CA ASP A 292 14.37 27.63 23.05
C ASP A 292 15.00 26.34 22.47
N VAL A 293 14.49 25.17 22.87
CA VAL A 293 15.05 23.86 22.57
C VAL A 293 13.94 22.84 22.38
N ALA A 294 13.93 22.20 21.21
CA ALA A 294 13.16 21.00 20.92
C ALA A 294 13.76 19.77 21.59
N THR A 295 12.90 18.92 22.13
CA THR A 295 13.22 17.66 22.76
C THR A 295 12.74 16.49 21.89
N ILE A 296 13.69 15.68 21.42
CA ILE A 296 13.41 14.47 20.65
C ILE A 296 13.75 13.26 21.51
N GLU A 297 12.75 12.51 21.97
CA GLU A 297 12.91 11.27 22.72
C GLU A 297 12.15 10.11 22.06
N LEU A 298 12.87 9.19 21.43
CA LEU A 298 12.26 8.08 20.69
C LEU A 298 12.76 6.75 21.24
N GLU A 299 11.87 5.98 21.85
CA GLU A 299 12.11 4.59 22.22
C GLU A 299 11.72 3.65 21.08
N TYR A 300 12.55 2.64 20.84
CA TYR A 300 12.31 1.61 19.83
C TYR A 300 12.91 0.28 20.27
N VAL A 301 12.62 -0.78 19.53
CA VAL A 301 13.22 -2.10 19.75
C VAL A 301 14.05 -2.51 18.55
N GLU A 302 15.09 -3.30 18.80
CA GLU A 302 15.85 -4.00 17.77
C GLU A 302 15.69 -5.50 17.98
N VAL A 303 15.45 -6.22 16.88
CA VAL A 303 15.44 -7.67 16.86
C VAL A 303 16.84 -8.18 16.64
N SER A 304 17.26 -9.11 17.49
CA SER A 304 18.52 -9.86 17.37
C SER A 304 18.28 -11.35 17.59
N GLY A 305 19.20 -12.20 17.13
CA GLY A 305 19.13 -13.65 17.36
C GLY A 305 18.15 -14.40 16.45
N LEU A 306 17.77 -13.86 15.29
CA LEU A 306 17.00 -14.58 14.26
C LEU A 306 17.85 -15.60 13.49
N GLY A 307 19.18 -15.46 13.54
CA GLY A 307 20.11 -16.32 12.79
C GLY A 307 20.30 -15.89 11.33
N ASP A 308 19.65 -14.81 10.89
CA ASP A 308 19.85 -14.16 9.59
C ASP A 308 20.06 -12.65 9.79
N ALA A 309 21.31 -12.22 9.65
CA ALA A 309 21.70 -10.83 9.85
C ALA A 309 21.10 -9.86 8.81
N TYR A 310 20.81 -10.33 7.59
CA TYR A 310 20.17 -9.50 6.58
C TYR A 310 18.70 -9.26 6.94
N LEU A 311 18.02 -10.31 7.39
CA LEU A 311 16.65 -10.23 7.87
C LEU A 311 16.52 -9.36 9.12
N GLU A 312 17.41 -9.51 10.10
CA GLU A 312 17.48 -8.63 11.29
C GLU A 312 17.65 -7.17 10.87
N LYS A 313 18.59 -6.88 9.96
CA LYS A 313 18.80 -5.52 9.46
C LYS A 313 17.56 -4.97 8.76
N LYS A 314 16.88 -5.77 7.94
CA LYS A 314 15.64 -5.37 7.24
C LYS A 314 14.54 -5.02 8.25
N ILE A 315 14.32 -5.88 9.25
CA ILE A 315 13.30 -5.67 10.30
C ILE A 315 13.63 -4.43 11.12
N ASN A 316 14.88 -4.29 11.58
CA ASN A 316 15.31 -3.15 12.40
C ASN A 316 15.23 -1.82 11.63
N SER A 317 15.54 -1.82 10.33
CA SER A 317 15.38 -0.63 9.48
C SER A 317 13.91 -0.20 9.39
N GLN A 318 12.97 -1.14 9.33
CA GLN A 318 11.54 -0.83 9.31
C GLN A 318 11.04 -0.32 10.67
N ILE A 319 11.50 -0.90 11.78
CA ILE A 319 11.17 -0.40 13.13
C ILE A 319 11.64 1.05 13.26
N GLN A 320 12.91 1.32 12.95
CA GLN A 320 13.49 2.66 13.03
C GLN A 320 12.77 3.66 12.11
N HIS A 321 12.41 3.25 10.90
CA HIS A 321 11.66 4.10 9.97
C HIS A 321 10.26 4.44 10.50
N ARG A 322 9.53 3.46 11.05
CA ARG A 322 8.16 3.69 11.53
C ARG A 322 8.09 4.51 12.82
N ILE A 323 9.11 4.42 13.66
CA ILE A 323 9.22 5.21 14.89
C ILE A 323 9.76 6.64 14.61
N GLY A 324 10.37 6.87 13.44
CA GLY A 324 10.98 8.16 13.08
C GLY A 324 12.42 8.34 13.58
N VAL A 325 13.11 7.26 13.98
CA VAL A 325 14.48 7.31 14.53
C VAL A 325 15.48 7.95 13.57
N ASN A 326 15.28 7.72 12.27
CA ASN A 326 16.14 8.20 11.20
C ASN A 326 15.66 9.52 10.58
N GLU A 327 14.63 10.16 11.15
CA GLU A 327 14.15 11.47 10.69
C GLU A 327 15.13 12.59 11.05
N SER A 328 15.13 13.62 10.22
CA SER A 328 15.91 14.84 10.44
C SER A 328 15.03 15.85 11.15
N PHE A 329 15.41 16.21 12.37
CA PHE A 329 14.73 17.23 13.18
C PHE A 329 15.52 18.54 13.10
N ASP A 330 14.83 19.64 12.80
CA ASP A 330 15.42 20.98 12.67
C ASP A 330 15.30 21.84 13.93
N GLY A 331 14.63 21.31 14.97
CA GLY A 331 14.42 21.97 16.25
C GLY A 331 13.08 22.69 16.38
N THR A 332 12.19 22.58 15.39
CA THR A 332 10.89 23.27 15.40
C THR A 332 9.77 22.54 16.14
N GLU A 333 10.05 21.35 16.66
CA GLU A 333 9.08 20.45 17.27
C GLU A 333 9.68 19.59 18.38
N ASP A 334 8.89 19.33 19.42
CA ASP A 334 9.12 18.21 20.33
C ASP A 334 8.53 16.94 19.72
N ARG A 335 9.28 15.83 19.82
CA ARG A 335 8.81 14.50 19.41
C ARG A 335 9.16 13.49 20.48
N ILE A 336 8.16 12.99 21.19
CA ILE A 336 8.33 11.99 22.24
C ILE A 336 7.53 10.74 21.87
N MET A 337 8.17 9.57 21.86
CA MET A 337 7.54 8.27 21.62
C MET A 337 8.13 7.23 22.57
N HIS A 338 7.25 6.52 23.30
CA HIS A 338 7.63 5.46 24.24
C HIS A 338 7.05 4.12 23.81
N ILE A 339 7.83 3.04 23.98
CA ILE A 339 7.32 1.69 23.69
C ILE A 339 6.33 1.28 24.77
N LYS A 340 5.07 1.05 24.39
CA LYS A 340 4.03 0.51 25.28
C LYS A 340 4.07 -1.01 25.34
N SER A 341 4.28 -1.65 24.21
CA SER A 341 4.46 -3.10 24.15
C SER A 341 5.32 -3.51 22.96
N ALA A 342 6.09 -4.58 23.12
CA ALA A 342 6.82 -5.21 22.04
C ALA A 342 6.89 -6.72 22.31
N ARG A 343 6.44 -7.53 21.36
CA ARG A 343 6.41 -8.99 21.51
C ARG A 343 6.59 -9.69 20.16
N ILE A 344 7.06 -10.93 20.20
CA ILE A 344 7.07 -11.83 19.05
C ILE A 344 6.15 -13.01 19.39
N ASP A 345 5.06 -13.17 18.64
CA ASP A 345 4.12 -14.28 18.80
C ASP A 345 3.71 -14.83 17.45
N GLY A 346 3.60 -16.16 17.32
CA GLY A 346 3.24 -16.83 16.06
C GLY A 346 4.20 -16.54 14.89
N GLY A 347 5.39 -16.00 15.14
CA GLY A 347 6.30 -15.51 14.10
C GLY A 347 5.99 -14.08 13.60
N VAL A 348 5.20 -13.31 14.35
CA VAL A 348 4.94 -11.89 14.12
C VAL A 348 5.48 -11.06 15.27
N LEU A 349 6.33 -10.11 14.93
CA LEU A 349 6.71 -9.00 15.80
C LEU A 349 5.55 -8.00 15.83
N SER A 350 5.03 -7.68 17.00
CA SER A 350 4.05 -6.62 17.24
C SER A 350 4.66 -5.61 18.21
N VAL A 351 4.76 -4.35 17.79
CA VAL A 351 5.30 -3.23 18.58
C VAL A 351 4.28 -2.11 18.57
N VAL A 352 4.00 -1.55 19.75
CA VAL A 352 3.15 -0.39 19.94
C VAL A 352 3.97 0.69 20.62
N ALA A 353 3.96 1.88 20.03
CA ALA A 353 4.56 3.06 20.62
C ALA A 353 3.51 4.17 20.72
N GLU A 354 3.54 4.90 21.83
CA GLU A 354 2.67 6.04 22.05
C GLU A 354 3.48 7.21 22.56
N GLY A 355 3.04 8.40 22.23
CA GLY A 355 3.62 9.62 22.75
C GLY A 355 2.94 10.83 22.15
N TYR A 356 3.70 11.88 21.91
CA TYR A 356 3.14 13.11 21.37
C TYR A 356 4.14 13.84 20.48
N PHE A 357 3.54 14.66 19.63
CA PHE A 357 4.21 15.67 18.84
C PHE A 357 3.74 17.05 19.29
N TYR A 358 4.67 17.99 19.46
CA TYR A 358 4.34 19.39 19.73
C TYR A 358 5.19 20.31 18.86
N GLY A 359 4.60 20.78 17.75
CA GLY A 359 5.21 21.85 16.96
C GLY A 359 5.22 23.13 17.79
N HIS A 360 6.38 23.76 17.99
CA HIS A 360 6.41 24.99 18.78
C HIS A 360 5.59 26.07 18.05
N ASN A 361 4.82 26.84 18.83
CA ASN A 361 3.78 27.79 18.42
C ASN A 361 2.42 27.16 18.04
N ALA A 362 2.27 25.84 18.15
CA ALA A 362 0.95 25.20 18.10
C ALA A 362 0.13 25.50 19.37
N ALA A 363 -1.20 25.40 19.26
CA ALA A 363 -2.10 25.60 20.39
C ALA A 363 -2.05 24.48 21.44
N GLY A 364 -1.45 23.33 21.09
CA GLY A 364 -1.33 22.17 21.97
C GLY A 364 -0.54 21.05 21.30
N ALA A 365 -0.16 20.06 22.11
CA ALA A 365 0.43 18.82 21.63
C ALA A 365 -0.63 17.91 21.01
N HIS A 366 -0.20 17.03 20.11
CA HIS A 366 -1.00 16.00 19.48
C HIS A 366 -0.51 14.64 19.97
N ASN A 367 -1.38 13.87 20.65
CA ASN A 367 -1.01 12.52 21.08
C ASN A 367 -1.12 11.53 19.92
N GLU A 368 -0.08 10.74 19.73
CA GLU A 368 0.05 9.78 18.65
C GLU A 368 0.21 8.36 19.19
N VAL A 369 -0.43 7.41 18.52
CA VAL A 369 -0.20 5.98 18.67
C VAL A 369 0.19 5.39 17.34
N ILE A 370 1.25 4.58 17.33
CA ILE A 370 1.67 3.83 16.16
C ILE A 370 1.83 2.36 16.52
N SER A 371 1.49 1.52 15.55
CA SER A 371 1.72 0.09 15.63
C SER A 371 2.55 -0.38 14.45
N LEU A 372 3.36 -1.39 14.73
CA LEU A 372 4.18 -2.08 13.75
C LEU A 372 3.93 -3.57 13.94
N ASN A 373 3.56 -4.24 12.86
CA ASN A 373 3.40 -5.68 12.83
C ASN A 373 4.24 -6.23 11.67
N ILE A 374 5.24 -7.08 11.95
CA ILE A 374 6.17 -7.62 10.95
C ILE A 374 6.25 -9.13 11.09
N ASN A 375 6.19 -9.86 9.98
CA ASN A 375 6.50 -11.29 9.96
C ASN A 375 8.01 -11.51 10.10
N VAL A 376 8.45 -12.08 11.23
CA VAL A 376 9.89 -12.21 11.55
C VAL A 376 10.62 -13.24 10.68
N ARG A 377 9.92 -14.00 9.83
CA ARG A 377 10.52 -14.99 8.92
C ARG A 377 10.96 -14.40 7.58
N ASN A 378 10.31 -13.32 7.12
CA ASN A 378 10.60 -12.68 5.83
C ASN A 378 10.80 -11.16 5.93
N GLY A 379 10.47 -10.58 7.08
CA GLY A 379 10.59 -9.16 7.36
C GLY A 379 9.57 -8.31 6.59
N GLU A 380 8.47 -8.90 6.13
CA GLU A 380 7.37 -8.16 5.49
C GLU A 380 6.40 -7.60 6.53
N PRO A 381 5.86 -6.39 6.33
CA PRO A 381 4.81 -5.85 7.19
C PRO A 381 3.54 -6.70 7.08
N VAL A 382 2.80 -6.75 8.17
CA VAL A 382 1.45 -7.32 8.22
C VAL A 382 0.48 -6.15 8.36
N GLU A 383 -0.18 -5.79 7.27
CA GLU A 383 -1.19 -4.73 7.28
C GLU A 383 -2.50 -5.23 7.89
N PHE A 384 -3.38 -4.31 8.29
CA PHE A 384 -4.64 -4.66 8.95
C PHE A 384 -5.54 -5.53 8.06
N LYS A 385 -5.58 -5.24 6.75
CA LYS A 385 -6.29 -6.06 5.78
C LYS A 385 -5.78 -7.51 5.68
N ASP A 386 -4.51 -7.77 5.98
CA ASP A 386 -3.88 -9.09 5.83
C ASP A 386 -4.36 -10.07 6.91
N LEU A 387 -4.99 -9.55 7.97
CA LEU A 387 -5.58 -10.33 9.05
C LEU A 387 -6.83 -11.10 8.61
N PHE A 388 -7.53 -10.62 7.58
CA PHE A 388 -8.89 -11.05 7.27
C PHE A 388 -9.07 -11.53 5.83
N ARG A 389 -10.15 -12.28 5.60
CA ARG A 389 -10.65 -12.62 4.27
C ARG A 389 -11.40 -11.43 3.67
N SER A 390 -11.65 -11.43 2.36
CA SER A 390 -12.45 -10.39 1.72
C SER A 390 -13.83 -10.23 2.37
N GLY A 391 -14.33 -9.00 2.42
CA GLY A 391 -15.64 -8.67 3.02
C GLY A 391 -15.65 -8.47 4.53
N TYR A 392 -14.49 -8.37 5.19
CA TYR A 392 -14.40 -8.20 6.64
C TYR A 392 -14.85 -6.81 7.15
N VAL A 393 -14.74 -5.78 6.31
CA VAL A 393 -14.87 -4.36 6.69
C VAL A 393 -16.20 -4.07 7.36
N GLU A 394 -17.32 -4.54 6.81
CA GLU A 394 -18.66 -4.26 7.35
C GLU A 394 -18.82 -4.82 8.78
N LYS A 395 -18.36 -6.06 9.01
CA LYS A 395 -18.48 -6.70 10.33
C LYS A 395 -17.51 -6.08 11.33
N ILE A 396 -16.28 -5.76 10.93
CA ILE A 396 -15.32 -5.03 11.79
C ILE A 396 -15.87 -3.66 12.17
N ASN A 397 -16.35 -2.87 11.21
CA ASN A 397 -16.91 -1.55 11.47
C ASN A 397 -18.10 -1.64 12.42
N THR A 398 -19.00 -2.60 12.21
CA THR A 398 -20.16 -2.81 13.11
C THR A 398 -19.70 -3.11 14.54
N MET A 399 -18.74 -4.02 14.72
CA MET A 399 -18.21 -4.34 16.05
C MET A 399 -17.50 -3.14 16.68
N ALA A 400 -16.66 -2.45 15.90
CA ALA A 400 -15.88 -1.31 16.37
C ALA A 400 -16.79 -0.12 16.76
N SER A 401 -17.75 0.25 15.92
CA SER A 401 -18.73 1.30 16.23
C SER A 401 -19.59 0.96 17.44
N THR A 402 -19.93 -0.33 17.62
CA THR A 402 -20.69 -0.80 18.78
C THR A 402 -19.89 -0.63 20.07
N GLU A 403 -18.63 -1.06 20.08
CA GLU A 403 -17.76 -0.91 21.25
C GLU A 403 -17.42 0.57 21.52
N LEU A 404 -17.12 1.33 20.48
CA LEU A 404 -16.74 2.74 20.62
C LEU A 404 -17.90 3.62 21.08
N THR A 405 -19.13 3.36 20.63
CA THR A 405 -20.31 4.12 21.10
C THR A 405 -20.62 3.87 22.57
N LYS A 406 -20.25 2.70 23.12
CA LYS A 406 -20.41 2.40 24.55
C LYS A 406 -19.43 3.20 25.41
N THR A 407 -18.19 3.35 24.95
CA THR A 407 -17.11 4.00 25.71
C THR A 407 -17.08 5.51 25.48
N ILE A 408 -17.32 5.94 24.23
CA ILE A 408 -17.25 7.33 23.78
C ILE A 408 -18.50 7.65 22.94
N PRO A 409 -19.62 8.01 23.60
CA PRO A 409 -20.81 8.50 22.91
C PRO A 409 -20.47 9.74 22.06
N GLY A 410 -20.89 9.76 20.80
CA GLY A 410 -20.62 10.88 19.88
C GLY A 410 -19.25 10.83 19.18
N ASN A 411 -18.56 9.68 19.20
CA ASN A 411 -17.44 9.41 18.29
C ASN A 411 -17.85 9.57 16.81
N TRP A 412 -16.88 9.79 15.94
CA TRP A 412 -17.08 9.96 14.50
C TRP A 412 -16.39 8.88 13.66
N PHE A 413 -16.11 7.72 14.26
CA PHE A 413 -15.55 6.59 13.54
C PHE A 413 -16.52 6.11 12.46
N GLN A 414 -16.02 6.01 11.22
CA GLN A 414 -16.83 5.59 10.06
C GLN A 414 -16.40 4.22 9.52
N THR A 415 -15.09 4.05 9.29
CA THR A 415 -14.54 2.83 8.72
C THR A 415 -13.08 2.67 9.08
N VAL A 416 -12.64 1.42 9.21
CA VAL A 416 -11.22 1.05 9.20
C VAL A 416 -10.59 1.25 7.83
N SER A 417 -9.29 1.57 7.78
CA SER A 417 -8.47 1.54 6.57
C SER A 417 -7.74 0.21 6.41
N ASP A 418 -7.18 -0.05 5.22
CA ASP A 418 -6.35 -1.23 4.94
C ASP A 418 -5.10 -1.31 5.83
N ASN A 419 -4.59 -0.15 6.25
CA ASN A 419 -3.40 0.02 7.08
C ASN A 419 -3.74 0.53 8.50
N GLN A 420 -4.98 0.33 8.98
CA GLN A 420 -5.44 0.79 10.29
C GLN A 420 -4.44 0.41 11.38
N CYS A 421 -4.18 1.33 12.32
CA CYS A 421 -3.36 1.01 13.49
C CYS A 421 -4.01 -0.13 14.28
N TYR A 422 -3.26 -1.20 14.51
CA TYR A 422 -3.72 -2.32 15.31
C TYR A 422 -2.60 -3.02 16.05
N TYR A 423 -2.96 -3.65 17.16
CA TYR A 423 -2.14 -4.64 17.83
C TYR A 423 -3.04 -5.70 18.43
N PHE A 424 -2.47 -6.80 18.89
CA PHE A 424 -3.26 -7.89 19.46
C PHE A 424 -2.54 -8.51 20.66
N ASP A 425 -3.33 -9.18 21.47
CA ASP A 425 -2.87 -10.16 22.45
C ASP A 425 -3.57 -11.50 22.21
N ASN A 426 -3.47 -12.42 23.16
CA ASN A 426 -4.01 -13.77 23.04
C ASN A 426 -5.55 -13.81 22.99
N SER A 427 -6.22 -12.72 23.35
CA SER A 427 -7.68 -12.66 23.52
C SER A 427 -8.35 -11.61 22.65
N TYR A 428 -7.64 -10.52 22.34
CA TYR A 428 -8.23 -9.35 21.69
C TYR A 428 -7.35 -8.80 20.56
N LEU A 429 -8.04 -8.34 19.53
CA LEU A 429 -7.52 -7.40 18.54
C LEU A 429 -7.90 -5.98 18.98
N TYR A 430 -6.92 -5.10 19.05
CA TYR A 430 -7.11 -3.69 19.40
C TYR A 430 -6.93 -2.84 18.16
N LEU A 431 -7.92 -2.02 17.84
CA LEU A 431 -7.76 -0.90 16.92
C LEU A 431 -7.29 0.30 17.73
N CYS A 432 -6.25 0.97 17.27
CA CYS A 432 -5.72 2.19 17.87
C CYS A 432 -6.01 3.38 16.97
N PHE A 433 -6.29 4.53 17.58
CA PHE A 433 -6.60 5.78 16.92
C PHE A 433 -5.85 6.90 17.63
N SER A 434 -5.09 7.69 16.88
CA SER A 434 -4.44 8.89 17.42
C SER A 434 -5.49 9.93 17.82
N GLU A 435 -5.07 10.98 18.53
CA GLU A 435 -5.97 12.06 18.92
C GLU A 435 -6.70 12.63 17.69
N TYR A 436 -7.97 12.99 17.80
CA TYR A 436 -8.83 13.48 16.69
C TYR A 436 -9.16 12.48 15.56
N GLU A 437 -8.60 11.27 15.55
CA GLU A 437 -8.87 10.31 14.46
C GLU A 437 -10.29 9.72 14.57
N ALA A 438 -10.71 9.31 15.78
CA ALA A 438 -12.02 8.69 16.01
C ALA A 438 -12.96 9.50 16.91
N ALA A 439 -12.43 10.45 17.70
CA ALA A 439 -13.20 11.24 18.65
C ALA A 439 -12.48 12.56 19.00
N ALA A 440 -13.17 13.45 19.73
CA ALA A 440 -12.61 14.72 20.18
C ALA A 440 -11.33 14.55 21.03
N GLY A 441 -10.40 15.50 20.91
CA GLY A 441 -9.08 15.42 21.54
C GLY A 441 -9.07 15.30 23.07
N ALA A 442 -10.15 15.70 23.75
CA ALA A 442 -10.33 15.45 25.18
C ALA A 442 -10.33 13.94 25.56
N ASN A 443 -10.53 13.04 24.59
CA ASN A 443 -10.44 11.60 24.79
C ASN A 443 -9.01 11.06 24.61
N GLY A 444 -8.07 11.87 24.12
CA GLY A 444 -6.70 11.44 23.82
C GLY A 444 -6.63 10.33 22.77
N ILE A 445 -5.69 9.41 22.95
CA ILE A 445 -5.58 8.18 22.16
C ILE A 445 -6.76 7.26 22.48
N VAL A 446 -7.46 6.82 21.43
CA VAL A 446 -8.62 5.96 21.54
C VAL A 446 -8.25 4.54 21.11
N THR A 447 -8.66 3.54 21.89
CA THR A 447 -8.51 2.13 21.53
C THR A 447 -9.84 1.41 21.56
N VAL A 448 -10.08 0.55 20.56
CA VAL A 448 -11.29 -0.27 20.45
C VAL A 448 -10.89 -1.73 20.53
N ARG A 449 -11.48 -2.45 21.47
CA ARG A 449 -11.14 -3.85 21.76
C ARG A 449 -12.15 -4.80 21.12
N LEU A 450 -11.68 -5.67 20.23
CA LEU A 450 -12.48 -6.68 19.53
C LEU A 450 -12.07 -8.08 19.98
N SER A 451 -13.04 -8.90 20.41
CA SER A 451 -12.79 -10.29 20.83
C SER A 451 -12.28 -11.13 19.65
N LEU A 452 -11.15 -11.82 19.82
CA LEU A 452 -10.61 -12.69 18.78
C LEU A 452 -11.55 -13.86 18.45
N ASP A 453 -12.32 -14.36 19.42
CA ASP A 453 -13.31 -15.44 19.20
C ASP A 453 -14.40 -15.02 18.20
N ASP A 454 -14.86 -13.76 18.26
CA ASP A 454 -15.89 -13.22 17.36
C ASP A 454 -15.36 -12.99 15.93
N LEU A 455 -14.03 -12.93 15.80
CA LEU A 455 -13.31 -12.69 14.55
C LEU A 455 -12.93 -13.98 13.81
N ARG A 456 -13.03 -15.17 14.43
CA ARG A 456 -12.61 -16.46 13.82
C ARG A 456 -13.15 -16.69 12.41
N GLY A 457 -14.42 -16.35 12.17
CA GLY A 457 -15.06 -16.51 10.85
C GLY A 457 -14.56 -15.53 9.77
N LEU A 458 -13.91 -14.44 10.18
CA LEU A 458 -13.36 -13.41 9.31
C LEU A 458 -11.87 -13.60 9.03
N VAL A 459 -11.15 -14.28 9.94
CA VAL A 459 -9.69 -14.40 9.86
C VAL A 459 -9.26 -15.16 8.61
N SER A 460 -8.24 -14.61 7.95
CA SER A 460 -7.54 -15.28 6.87
C SER A 460 -6.79 -16.48 7.43
N LEU A 461 -7.06 -17.70 6.92
CA LEU A 461 -6.35 -18.91 7.35
C LEU A 461 -4.84 -18.88 7.04
N ASN A 462 -4.44 -17.98 6.14
CA ASN A 462 -3.04 -17.74 5.79
C ASN A 462 -2.49 -16.48 6.50
N GLY A 463 -3.32 -15.74 7.22
CA GLY A 463 -2.97 -14.54 7.96
C GLY A 463 -2.40 -14.85 9.34
N PRO A 464 -1.73 -13.90 9.99
CA PRO A 464 -1.00 -14.17 11.23
C PRO A 464 -1.89 -14.48 12.42
N LEU A 465 -3.11 -13.94 12.45
CA LEU A 465 -4.09 -14.29 13.49
C LEU A 465 -4.48 -15.77 13.46
N ALA A 466 -4.34 -16.49 12.33
CA ALA A 466 -4.66 -17.92 12.26
C ALA A 466 -3.65 -18.82 13.01
N TYR A 467 -2.48 -18.31 13.39
CA TYR A 467 -1.51 -19.03 14.21
C TYR A 467 -1.66 -18.75 15.71
N ILE A 468 -2.48 -17.74 16.06
CA ILE A 468 -2.72 -17.25 17.43
C ILE A 468 -4.11 -17.70 17.91
N LEU A 469 -5.10 -17.75 17.00
CA LEU A 469 -6.43 -18.34 17.17
C LEU A 469 -6.42 -19.86 17.11
#